data_AF-A0A380GWW4-F1
#
_entry.id   AF-A0A380GWW4-F1
#
_cell.length_a   1.000
_cell.length_b   1.000
_cell.length_c   1.000
_cell.angle_alpha   90.00
_cell.angle_beta   90.00
_cell.angle_gamma   90.00
#
_symmetry.space_group_name_H-M   'P 1'
#
loop_
_entity.id
_entity.type
_entity.pdbx_description
1 polymer ?
#
loop_
_entity_poly.entity_id
_entity_poly.type
_entity_poly.pdbx_seq_one_letter_code
_entity_poly.pdbx_strand_id
1 'polypeptide(L)'
;MSLDGQKYGAYKRTKGIYQFKQFQLSIDHVQVDPFAPPSKMRVIMSRQKAGIPETLLDSKLKRVAISDYLTRVFHQSIQKAIYGDKNIGGIYIDHCGPEIIKRTSVVISDKHIEARIEVGLPAKGRTILGKVAAYTLSKVLPNIVEHSLRYQHLNQSRMHQQVELMVDQEDIRHQLAERHLVAFVANGSILPRQSGVSDRPMAQAIAFQSPPQFEIEFKLPSGKLMKGMGIPEGITLIVVGGYHGKSTLLEALERGVYNHIAGDGREYVITNQDAMKIRAEDGRSINNVNIQPFIDHLPGKKDTTHFSTENASGSTS
;
A
#
# COMPACT_ATOMS: atom_id res chain seq x y z
N MET A 1 -14.27 -8.92 -32.50
CA MET A 1 -15.60 -9.45 -32.88
C MET A 1 -15.54 -10.84 -33.49
N SER A 2 -14.51 -11.23 -34.24
CA SER A 2 -14.37 -12.58 -34.81
C SER A 2 -14.36 -13.73 -33.81
N LEU A 3 -14.04 -13.48 -32.53
CA LEU A 3 -14.01 -14.49 -31.46
C LEU A 3 -15.38 -14.75 -30.80
N ASP A 4 -16.39 -13.93 -31.07
CA ASP A 4 -17.72 -14.05 -30.45
C ASP A 4 -18.31 -15.44 -30.76
N GLY A 5 -18.84 -16.12 -29.74
CA GLY A 5 -19.41 -17.46 -29.89
C GLY A 5 -18.41 -18.61 -30.01
N GLN A 6 -17.10 -18.34 -30.05
CA GLN A 6 -16.08 -19.40 -30.09
C GLN A 6 -15.83 -20.03 -28.71
N LYS A 7 -15.12 -21.16 -28.68
CA LYS A 7 -14.63 -21.78 -27.43
C LYS A 7 -13.67 -20.85 -26.70
N TYR A 8 -13.74 -20.82 -25.36
CA TYR A 8 -12.99 -19.91 -24.49
C TYR A 8 -11.48 -19.82 -24.78
N GLY A 9 -10.83 -20.96 -25.09
CA GLY A 9 -9.41 -21.01 -25.40
C GLY A 9 -8.98 -20.13 -26.58
N ALA A 10 -9.92 -19.72 -27.44
CA ALA A 10 -9.66 -18.80 -28.54
C ALA A 10 -9.25 -17.39 -28.09
N TYR A 11 -9.53 -17.00 -26.83
CA TYR A 11 -9.00 -15.75 -26.25
C TYR A 11 -7.47 -15.71 -26.25
N LYS A 12 -6.76 -16.85 -26.24
CA LYS A 12 -5.28 -16.86 -26.30
C LYS A 12 -4.71 -16.10 -27.50
N ARG A 13 -5.50 -15.97 -28.58
CA ARG A 13 -5.14 -15.18 -29.77
C ARG A 13 -5.17 -13.67 -29.55
N THR A 14 -5.74 -13.17 -28.45
CA THR A 14 -5.70 -11.75 -28.08
C THR A 14 -4.44 -11.36 -27.32
N LYS A 15 -3.50 -12.28 -27.09
CA LYS A 15 -2.22 -11.93 -26.49
C LYS A 15 -1.44 -11.01 -27.43
N GLY A 16 -0.92 -9.91 -26.92
CA GLY A 16 -0.20 -8.92 -27.73
C GLY A 16 -0.31 -7.50 -27.19
N ILE A 17 0.21 -6.54 -27.96
CA ILE A 17 0.19 -5.12 -27.63
C ILE A 17 -0.71 -4.40 -28.63
N TYR A 18 -1.60 -3.55 -28.14
CA TYR A 18 -2.60 -2.84 -28.91
C TYR A 18 -2.50 -1.33 -28.65
N GLN A 19 -2.33 -0.56 -29.71
CA GLN A 19 -2.25 0.90 -29.63
C GLN A 19 -3.66 1.51 -29.54
N PHE A 20 -3.93 2.21 -28.44
CA PHE A 20 -5.08 3.11 -28.30
C PHE A 20 -4.64 4.56 -28.53
N LYS A 21 -5.59 5.50 -28.65
CA LYS A 21 -5.27 6.93 -28.84
C LYS A 21 -4.32 7.46 -27.75
N GLN A 22 -4.61 7.13 -26.48
CA GLN A 22 -3.90 7.70 -25.33
C GLN A 22 -2.83 6.77 -24.73
N PHE A 23 -2.97 5.46 -24.88
CA PHE A 23 -2.11 4.46 -24.21
C PHE A 23 -1.90 3.24 -25.09
N GLN A 24 -1.02 2.33 -24.67
CA GLN A 24 -0.91 0.97 -25.19
C GLN A 24 -1.48 -0.01 -24.19
N LEU A 25 -2.28 -0.96 -24.67
CA LEU A 25 -2.74 -2.10 -23.88
C LEU A 25 -1.86 -3.31 -24.21
N SER A 26 -1.11 -3.82 -23.23
CA SER A 26 -0.46 -5.12 -23.32
C SER A 26 -1.34 -6.17 -22.68
N ILE A 27 -1.64 -7.24 -23.40
CA ILE A 27 -2.28 -8.45 -22.86
C ILE A 27 -1.17 -9.48 -22.68
N ASP A 28 -0.66 -9.61 -21.46
CA ASP A 28 0.54 -10.41 -21.16
C ASP A 28 0.18 -11.88 -20.93
N HIS A 29 -0.91 -12.11 -20.20
CA HIS A 29 -1.43 -13.44 -19.88
C HIS A 29 -2.95 -13.47 -20.06
N VAL A 30 -3.43 -14.49 -20.77
CA VAL A 30 -4.85 -14.74 -20.97
C VAL A 30 -5.26 -15.92 -20.10
N GLN A 31 -6.29 -15.73 -19.28
CA GLN A 31 -6.81 -16.77 -18.40
C GLN A 31 -7.24 -18.01 -19.19
N VAL A 32 -6.99 -19.20 -18.64
CA VAL A 32 -7.16 -20.48 -19.37
C VAL A 32 -8.63 -20.89 -19.49
N ASP A 33 -9.47 -20.45 -18.54
CA ASP A 33 -10.90 -20.69 -18.50
C ASP A 33 -11.63 -19.53 -17.75
N PRO A 34 -12.97 -19.44 -17.84
CA PRO A 34 -13.74 -18.36 -17.22
C PRO A 34 -13.63 -18.26 -15.69
N PHE A 35 -13.28 -19.35 -15.00
CA PHE A 35 -13.19 -19.44 -13.54
C PHE A 35 -11.75 -19.36 -13.02
N ALA A 36 -10.76 -19.42 -13.91
CA ALA A 36 -9.36 -19.18 -13.58
C ALA A 36 -9.13 -17.73 -13.12
N PRO A 37 -8.01 -17.45 -12.41
CA PRO A 37 -7.58 -16.09 -12.14
C PRO A 37 -7.61 -15.22 -13.40
N PRO A 38 -8.05 -13.95 -13.32
CA PRO A 38 -8.33 -13.18 -14.51
C PRO A 38 -7.08 -12.89 -15.35
N SER A 39 -7.31 -12.47 -16.60
CA SER A 39 -6.22 -12.18 -17.55
C SER A 39 -5.38 -10.99 -17.08
N LYS A 40 -4.06 -11.09 -17.15
CA LYS A 40 -3.13 -10.02 -16.73
C LYS A 40 -2.82 -9.09 -17.89
N MET A 41 -3.05 -7.80 -17.69
CA MET A 41 -2.86 -6.77 -18.69
C MET A 41 -2.13 -5.55 -18.12
N ARG A 42 -1.52 -4.77 -19.01
CA ARG A 42 -0.85 -3.51 -18.66
C ARG A 42 -1.37 -2.38 -19.53
N VAL A 43 -1.75 -1.28 -18.91
CA VAL A 43 -2.04 0.01 -19.53
C VAL A 43 -0.77 0.85 -19.46
N ILE A 44 -0.19 1.18 -20.61
CA ILE A 44 1.09 1.89 -20.70
C ILE A 44 0.85 3.26 -21.36
N MET A 45 1.04 4.33 -20.61
CA MET A 45 0.88 5.71 -21.07
C MET A 45 2.22 6.45 -21.01
N SER A 46 2.56 7.26 -22.02
CA SER A 46 3.75 8.12 -21.92
C SER A 46 3.52 9.22 -20.89
N ARG A 47 4.58 9.64 -20.18
CA ARG A 47 4.48 10.74 -19.21
C ARG A 47 3.99 12.04 -19.85
N GLN A 48 4.39 12.30 -21.09
CA GLN A 48 3.91 13.45 -21.86
C GLN A 48 2.39 13.45 -22.03
N LYS A 49 1.77 12.29 -22.30
CA LYS A 49 0.31 12.18 -22.43
C LYS A 49 -0.41 12.23 -21.09
N ALA A 50 0.20 11.66 -20.04
CA ALA A 50 -0.30 11.76 -18.68
C ALA A 50 -0.31 13.21 -18.18
N GLY A 51 0.73 13.98 -18.53
CA GLY A 51 0.83 15.41 -18.22
C GLY A 51 1.08 15.72 -16.74
N ILE A 52 1.55 14.74 -15.95
CA ILE A 52 1.88 14.97 -14.53
C ILE A 52 3.18 15.81 -14.46
N PRO A 53 3.17 16.95 -13.75
CA PRO A 53 4.35 17.81 -13.61
C PRO A 53 5.58 17.08 -13.08
N GLU A 54 6.77 17.41 -13.61
CA GLU A 54 8.03 16.81 -13.16
C GLU A 54 8.31 17.09 -11.68
N THR A 55 7.87 18.22 -11.15
CA THR A 55 8.02 18.59 -9.72
C THR A 55 7.32 17.62 -8.76
N LEU A 56 6.36 16.82 -9.26
CA LEU A 56 5.70 15.76 -8.50
C LEU A 56 6.36 14.38 -8.69
N LEU A 57 7.37 14.27 -9.54
CA LEU A 57 7.99 13.01 -9.96
C LEU A 57 9.53 13.05 -9.93
N ASP A 58 10.12 14.16 -9.51
CA ASP A 58 11.56 14.45 -9.48
C ASP A 58 12.35 13.63 -8.45
N SER A 59 11.68 12.88 -7.57
CA SER A 59 12.32 11.99 -6.60
C SER A 59 11.63 10.62 -6.49
N LYS A 60 12.38 9.62 -6.02
CA LYS A 60 11.83 8.26 -5.78
C LYS A 60 10.64 8.29 -4.81
N LEU A 61 10.74 9.10 -3.75
CA LEU A 61 9.70 9.26 -2.73
C LEU A 61 8.41 9.82 -3.35
N LYS A 62 8.51 10.90 -4.14
CA LYS A 62 7.35 11.50 -4.79
C LYS A 62 6.73 10.57 -5.84
N ARG A 63 7.56 9.82 -6.59
CA ARG A 63 7.06 8.79 -7.52
C ARG A 63 6.26 7.70 -6.80
N VAL A 64 6.66 7.27 -5.61
CA VAL A 64 5.89 6.31 -4.80
C VAL A 64 4.56 6.94 -4.37
N ALA A 65 4.57 8.18 -3.86
CA ALA A 65 3.36 8.90 -3.48
C ALA A 65 2.37 9.03 -4.65
N ILE A 66 2.84 9.42 -5.83
CA ILE A 66 2.00 9.53 -7.03
C ILE A 66 1.54 8.16 -7.53
N SER A 67 2.39 7.14 -7.50
CA SER A 67 2.00 5.78 -7.91
C SER A 67 0.85 5.25 -7.04
N ASP A 68 0.95 5.41 -5.72
CA ASP A 68 -0.12 5.04 -4.79
C ASP A 68 -1.42 5.83 -5.05
N TYR A 69 -1.31 7.16 -5.24
CA TYR A 69 -2.45 8.00 -5.58
C TYR A 69 -3.17 7.51 -6.85
N LEU A 70 -2.41 7.25 -7.91
CA LEU A 70 -2.94 6.77 -9.18
C LEU A 70 -3.59 5.39 -9.04
N THR A 71 -3.00 4.46 -8.27
CA THR A 71 -3.63 3.16 -7.97
C THR A 71 -5.00 3.35 -7.31
N ARG A 72 -5.10 4.22 -6.30
CA ARG A 72 -6.37 4.50 -5.60
C ARG A 72 -7.41 5.12 -6.53
N VAL A 73 -7.02 6.09 -7.36
CA VAL A 73 -7.93 6.70 -8.33
C VAL A 73 -8.36 5.70 -9.39
N PHE A 74 -7.45 4.87 -9.91
CA PHE A 74 -7.77 3.84 -10.87
C PHE A 74 -8.77 2.83 -10.30
N HIS A 75 -8.55 2.36 -9.07
CA HIS A 75 -9.48 1.50 -8.35
C HIS A 75 -10.86 2.16 -8.21
N GLN A 76 -10.93 3.42 -7.78
CA GLN A 76 -12.21 4.15 -7.68
C GLN A 76 -12.91 4.32 -9.03
N SER A 77 -12.16 4.59 -10.10
CA SER A 77 -12.69 4.72 -11.46
C SER A 77 -13.24 3.41 -11.99
N ILE A 78 -12.60 2.27 -11.68
CA ILE A 78 -13.15 0.93 -11.94
C ILE A 78 -14.50 0.76 -11.22
N GLN A 79 -14.54 1.02 -9.90
CA GLN A 79 -15.77 0.81 -9.12
C GLN A 79 -16.94 1.65 -9.67
N LYS A 80 -16.68 2.92 -10.04
CA LYS A 80 -17.70 3.79 -10.65
C LYS A 80 -18.14 3.30 -12.02
N ALA A 81 -17.22 2.78 -12.84
CA ALA A 81 -17.52 2.34 -14.21
C ALA A 81 -18.31 1.02 -14.25
N ILE A 82 -18.13 0.14 -13.26
CA ILE A 82 -18.76 -1.19 -13.22
C ILE A 82 -20.05 -1.17 -12.39
N TYR A 83 -20.30 -0.13 -11.60
CA TYR A 83 -21.45 -0.06 -10.70
C TYR A 83 -22.79 -0.27 -11.43
N GLY A 84 -23.43 -1.41 -11.16
CA GLY A 84 -24.75 -1.74 -11.70
C GLY A 84 -24.77 -2.32 -13.12
N ASP A 85 -23.65 -2.42 -13.84
CA ASP A 85 -23.61 -2.94 -15.21
C ASP A 85 -23.07 -4.38 -15.27
N LYS A 86 -23.99 -5.33 -15.44
CA LYS A 86 -23.66 -6.76 -15.60
C LYS A 86 -23.08 -7.11 -16.97
N ASN A 87 -23.03 -6.16 -17.90
CA ASN A 87 -22.50 -6.35 -19.26
C ASN A 87 -21.06 -5.86 -19.41
N ILE A 88 -20.31 -5.79 -18.31
CA ILE A 88 -18.89 -5.43 -18.30
C ILE A 88 -18.10 -6.62 -17.73
N GLY A 89 -17.05 -7.04 -18.43
CA GLY A 89 -16.10 -8.00 -17.87
C GLY A 89 -15.39 -7.39 -16.66
N GLY A 90 -15.19 -8.14 -15.59
CA GLY A 90 -14.57 -7.61 -14.38
C GLY A 90 -13.20 -7.00 -14.67
N ILE A 91 -12.98 -5.75 -14.28
CA ILE A 91 -11.66 -5.10 -14.34
C ILE A 91 -11.22 -4.90 -12.90
N TYR A 92 -9.97 -5.24 -12.61
CA TYR A 92 -9.40 -5.18 -11.27
C TYR A 92 -8.02 -4.54 -11.31
N ILE A 93 -7.69 -3.86 -10.23
CA ILE A 93 -6.34 -3.41 -9.90
C ILE A 93 -6.14 -3.69 -8.42
N ASP A 94 -4.88 -3.84 -8.01
CA ASP A 94 -4.51 -3.95 -6.60
C ASP A 94 -5.18 -2.86 -5.73
N HIS A 95 -5.53 -3.22 -4.51
CA HIS A 95 -6.21 -2.33 -3.57
C HIS A 95 -5.25 -1.92 -2.46
N CYS A 96 -5.19 -0.62 -2.17
CA CYS A 96 -4.31 -0.09 -1.13
C CYS A 96 -5.03 -0.03 0.23
N GLY A 97 -4.37 -0.51 1.28
CA GLY A 97 -4.67 -0.13 2.67
C GLY A 97 -4.33 1.34 2.95
N PRO A 98 -4.36 1.80 4.21
CA PRO A 98 -3.99 3.17 4.55
C PRO A 98 -2.51 3.49 4.32
N GLU A 99 -1.64 2.47 4.28
CA GLU A 99 -0.21 2.63 4.07
C GLU A 99 0.14 2.93 2.61
N ILE A 100 1.06 3.87 2.42
CA ILE A 100 1.67 4.23 1.14
C ILE A 100 2.98 3.45 1.01
N ILE A 101 2.95 2.38 0.22
CA ILE A 101 4.11 1.55 -0.07
C ILE A 101 4.39 1.52 -1.58
N LYS A 102 5.64 1.22 -1.93
CA LYS A 102 6.03 0.98 -3.32
C LYS A 102 5.35 -0.31 -3.81
N ARG A 103 4.46 -0.17 -4.79
CA ARG A 103 3.71 -1.29 -5.40
C ARG A 103 4.04 -1.41 -6.88
N THR A 104 3.60 -2.52 -7.48
CA THR A 104 3.69 -2.75 -8.92
C THR A 104 2.40 -2.42 -9.65
N SER A 105 1.33 -2.05 -8.95
CA SER A 105 0.01 -1.79 -9.52
C SER A 105 0.01 -0.55 -10.41
N VAL A 106 0.70 0.51 -10.00
CA VAL A 106 1.11 1.61 -10.87
C VAL A 106 2.61 1.80 -10.74
N VAL A 107 3.32 1.84 -11.86
CA VAL A 107 4.77 2.03 -11.93
C VAL A 107 5.06 3.26 -12.79
N ILE A 108 5.82 4.20 -12.24
CA ILE A 108 6.26 5.40 -12.95
C ILE A 108 7.75 5.30 -13.24
N SER A 109 8.08 5.14 -14.52
CA SER A 109 9.44 5.20 -15.05
C SER A 109 9.74 6.60 -15.59
N ASP A 110 10.93 6.82 -16.13
CA ASP A 110 11.28 8.13 -16.72
C ASP A 110 10.48 8.46 -17.98
N LYS A 111 9.94 7.45 -18.68
CA LYS A 111 9.24 7.61 -19.97
C LYS A 111 7.74 7.33 -19.88
N HIS A 112 7.34 6.40 -19.03
CA HIS A 112 5.99 5.85 -19.00
C HIS A 112 5.42 5.71 -17.59
N ILE A 113 4.09 5.81 -17.52
CA ILE A 113 3.25 5.37 -16.41
C ILE A 113 2.59 4.05 -16.86
N GLU A 114 2.78 2.99 -16.08
CA GLU A 114 2.22 1.67 -16.33
C GLU A 114 1.25 1.30 -15.22
N ALA A 115 -0.02 1.09 -15.54
CA ALA A 115 -1.00 0.50 -14.62
C ALA A 115 -1.19 -0.99 -14.96
N ARG A 116 -0.98 -1.86 -13.97
CA ARG A 116 -1.12 -3.32 -14.10
C ARG A 116 -2.48 -3.73 -13.59
N ILE A 117 -3.28 -4.30 -14.47
CA ILE A 117 -4.68 -4.63 -14.20
C ILE A 117 -4.94 -6.10 -14.50
N GLU A 118 -6.02 -6.60 -13.95
CA GLU A 118 -6.58 -7.90 -14.30
C GLU A 118 -7.94 -7.71 -14.96
N VAL A 119 -8.24 -8.50 -15.97
CA VAL A 119 -9.51 -8.44 -16.70
C VAL A 119 -10.11 -9.84 -16.82
N GLY A 120 -11.27 -10.02 -16.22
CA GLY A 120 -12.11 -11.21 -16.36
C GLY A 120 -12.74 -11.24 -17.73
N LEU A 121 -12.20 -12.06 -18.63
CA LEU A 121 -12.69 -12.15 -20.00
C LEU A 121 -14.04 -12.90 -20.03
N PRO A 122 -15.12 -12.25 -20.52
CA PRO A 122 -16.49 -12.73 -20.33
C PRO A 122 -16.83 -13.94 -21.20
N ALA A 123 -17.69 -14.81 -20.66
CA ALA A 123 -18.19 -16.01 -21.33
C ALA A 123 -19.56 -16.46 -20.78
N LYS A 124 -20.31 -17.19 -21.61
CA LYS A 124 -21.50 -17.97 -21.21
C LYS A 124 -21.09 -19.44 -21.18
N GLY A 125 -20.88 -19.99 -19.99
CA GLY A 125 -20.18 -21.27 -19.85
C GLY A 125 -18.78 -21.16 -20.47
N ARG A 126 -18.44 -22.01 -21.44
CA ARG A 126 -17.16 -21.97 -22.17
C ARG A 126 -17.21 -21.27 -23.53
N THR A 127 -18.29 -20.54 -23.79
CA THR A 127 -18.51 -19.80 -25.04
C THR A 127 -18.18 -18.33 -24.85
N ILE A 128 -17.30 -17.78 -25.67
CA ILE A 128 -16.82 -16.40 -25.61
C ILE A 128 -17.97 -15.41 -25.82
N LEU A 129 -18.10 -14.43 -24.91
CA LEU A 129 -18.94 -13.24 -25.09
C LEU A 129 -18.08 -12.11 -25.67
N GLY A 130 -17.71 -12.25 -26.94
CA GLY A 130 -16.73 -11.39 -27.61
C GLY A 130 -17.20 -9.94 -27.76
N LYS A 131 -18.51 -9.71 -27.88
CA LYS A 131 -19.08 -8.34 -27.89
C LYS A 131 -18.91 -7.64 -26.54
N VAL A 132 -19.14 -8.36 -25.44
CA VAL A 132 -18.95 -7.88 -24.06
C VAL A 132 -17.48 -7.58 -23.79
N ALA A 133 -16.58 -8.48 -24.21
CA ALA A 133 -15.14 -8.26 -24.09
C ALA A 133 -14.68 -7.03 -24.90
N ALA A 134 -15.16 -6.90 -26.14
CA ALA A 134 -14.85 -5.75 -26.99
C ALA A 134 -15.35 -4.45 -26.36
N TYR A 135 -16.59 -4.41 -25.84
CA TYR A 135 -17.11 -3.24 -25.14
C TYR A 135 -16.27 -2.86 -23.92
N THR A 136 -15.95 -3.85 -23.08
CA THR A 136 -15.12 -3.68 -21.88
C THR A 136 -13.74 -3.07 -22.23
N LEU A 137 -13.03 -3.66 -23.19
CA LEU A 137 -11.67 -3.23 -23.54
C LEU A 137 -11.61 -1.98 -24.41
N SER A 138 -12.60 -1.75 -25.28
CA SER A 138 -12.56 -0.65 -26.27
C SER A 138 -13.35 0.60 -25.86
N LYS A 139 -14.24 0.50 -24.87
CA LYS A 139 -15.07 1.63 -24.40
C LYS A 139 -14.88 1.89 -22.92
N VAL A 140 -15.04 0.88 -22.08
CA VAL A 140 -14.99 1.04 -20.61
C VAL A 140 -13.56 1.32 -20.14
N LEU A 141 -12.60 0.48 -20.52
CA LEU A 141 -11.20 0.63 -20.09
C LEU A 141 -10.60 1.99 -20.50
N PRO A 142 -10.73 2.47 -21.76
CA PRO A 142 -10.23 3.80 -22.13
C PRO A 142 -10.83 4.93 -21.29
N ASN A 143 -12.11 4.84 -20.92
CA ASN A 143 -12.75 5.84 -20.05
C ASN A 143 -12.16 5.82 -18.63
N ILE A 144 -11.91 4.63 -18.08
CA ILE A 144 -11.23 4.48 -16.78
C ILE A 144 -9.82 5.10 -16.85
N VAL A 145 -9.05 4.78 -17.89
CA VAL A 145 -7.68 5.29 -18.07
C VAL A 145 -7.65 6.82 -18.19
N GLU A 146 -8.58 7.40 -18.95
CA GLU A 146 -8.70 8.85 -19.13
C GLU A 146 -8.89 9.57 -17.78
N HIS A 147 -9.74 9.03 -16.91
CA HIS A 147 -10.08 9.64 -15.61
C HIS A 147 -9.17 9.21 -14.45
N SER A 148 -8.17 8.35 -14.70
CA SER A 148 -7.28 7.85 -13.65
C SER A 148 -5.80 8.11 -13.88
N LEU A 149 -5.36 8.32 -15.12
CA LEU A 149 -3.94 8.53 -15.43
C LEU A 149 -3.62 9.91 -16.04
N ARG A 150 -4.62 10.67 -16.49
CA ARG A 150 -4.38 12.00 -17.08
C ARG A 150 -4.54 13.11 -16.06
N TYR A 151 -3.47 13.86 -15.83
CA TYR A 151 -3.37 14.93 -14.83
C TYR A 151 -4.53 15.94 -14.87
N GLN A 152 -4.99 16.32 -16.07
CA GLN A 152 -6.11 17.25 -16.24
C GLN A 152 -7.46 16.74 -15.68
N HIS A 153 -7.62 15.43 -15.51
CA HIS A 153 -8.83 14.80 -14.96
C HIS A 153 -8.67 14.37 -13.50
N LEU A 154 -7.48 14.55 -12.92
CA LEU A 154 -7.19 14.18 -11.55
C LEU A 154 -7.45 15.34 -10.60
N ASN A 155 -7.70 15.03 -9.33
CA ASN A 155 -7.77 16.04 -8.29
C ASN A 155 -6.34 16.47 -7.92
N GLN A 156 -5.87 17.51 -8.60
CA GLN A 156 -4.50 18.04 -8.49
C GLN A 156 -4.20 18.47 -7.05
N SER A 157 -5.14 19.14 -6.38
CA SER A 157 -4.97 19.55 -4.97
C SER A 157 -4.67 18.35 -4.06
N ARG A 158 -5.47 17.28 -4.14
CA ARG A 158 -5.22 16.06 -3.36
C ARG A 158 -3.92 15.37 -3.73
N MET A 159 -3.54 15.39 -5.00
CA MET A 159 -2.28 14.82 -5.46
C MET A 159 -1.08 15.56 -4.87
N HIS A 160 -1.10 16.90 -4.90
CA HIS A 160 -0.10 17.74 -4.26
C HIS A 160 -0.04 17.51 -2.75
N GLN A 161 -1.19 17.45 -2.07
CA GLN A 161 -1.27 17.17 -0.64
C GLN A 161 -0.65 15.82 -0.26
N GLN A 162 -0.89 14.76 -1.05
CA GLN A 162 -0.29 13.45 -0.79
C GLN A 162 1.24 13.46 -0.94
N VAL A 163 1.75 14.18 -1.95
CA VAL A 163 3.21 14.34 -2.13
C VAL A 163 3.82 15.13 -0.98
N GLU A 164 3.23 16.26 -0.61
CA GLU A 164 3.68 17.08 0.52
C GLU A 164 3.68 16.27 1.82
N LEU A 165 2.57 15.57 2.11
CA LEU A 165 2.46 14.73 3.30
C LEU A 165 3.51 13.60 3.32
N MET A 166 3.81 13.00 2.17
CA MET A 166 4.84 11.96 2.10
C MET A 166 6.24 12.51 2.33
N VAL A 167 6.52 13.73 1.84
CA VAL A 167 7.79 14.44 2.11
C VAL A 167 7.91 14.78 3.59
N ASP A 168 6.86 15.34 4.19
CA ASP A 168 6.82 15.67 5.61
C ASP A 168 7.03 14.44 6.51
N GLN A 169 6.38 13.31 6.19
CA GLN A 169 6.52 12.06 6.96
C GLN A 169 7.95 11.50 6.91
N GLU A 170 8.58 11.54 5.72
CA GLU A 170 9.96 11.07 5.58
C GLU A 170 10.95 12.01 6.27
N ASP A 171 10.69 13.32 6.22
CA ASP A 171 11.51 14.33 6.89
C ASP A 171 11.47 14.18 8.42
N ILE A 172 10.29 13.93 9.03
CA ILE A 172 10.21 13.57 10.46
C ILE A 172 11.09 12.36 10.74
N ARG A 173 11.00 11.31 9.92
CA ARG A 173 11.77 10.08 10.12
C ARG A 173 13.28 10.32 10.05
N HIS A 174 13.74 11.18 9.15
CA HIS A 174 15.15 11.59 9.12
C HIS A 174 15.53 12.36 10.38
N GLN A 175 14.71 13.32 10.80
CA GLN A 175 14.96 14.10 12.01
C GLN A 175 14.89 13.26 13.30
N LEU A 176 14.19 12.12 13.34
CA LEU A 176 14.23 11.20 14.49
C LEU A 176 15.66 10.74 14.78
N ALA A 177 16.38 10.29 13.75
CA ALA A 177 17.75 9.80 13.88
C ALA A 177 18.71 10.91 14.33
N GLU A 178 18.57 12.12 13.78
CA GLU A 178 19.41 13.27 14.16
C GLU A 178 19.20 13.71 15.62
N ARG A 179 18.03 13.42 16.18
CA ARG A 179 17.63 13.84 17.53
C ARG A 179 17.69 12.71 18.55
N HIS A 180 18.26 11.55 18.20
CA HIS A 180 18.31 10.36 19.07
C HIS A 180 16.92 9.90 19.55
N LEU A 181 15.95 9.93 18.64
CA LEU A 181 14.58 9.47 18.85
C LEU A 181 14.31 8.21 18.03
N VAL A 182 13.45 7.33 18.56
CA VAL A 182 13.00 6.11 17.87
C VAL A 182 11.60 6.23 17.30
N ALA A 183 10.80 7.17 17.81
CA ALA A 183 9.47 7.46 17.30
C ALA A 183 8.96 8.86 17.67
N PHE A 184 7.95 9.31 16.95
CA PHE A 184 7.18 10.52 17.20
C PHE A 184 5.68 10.24 17.06
N VAL A 185 4.88 10.77 17.97
CA VAL A 185 3.41 10.70 17.95
C VAL A 185 2.85 12.11 18.00
N ALA A 186 2.35 12.61 16.87
CA ALA A 186 1.78 13.95 16.80
C ALA A 186 0.57 14.14 17.74
N ASN A 187 0.48 15.32 18.34
CA ASN A 187 -0.74 15.76 19.00
C ASN A 187 -1.89 15.81 17.98
N GLY A 188 -3.09 15.39 18.40
CA GLY A 188 -4.26 15.32 17.52
C GLY A 188 -4.41 13.99 16.78
N SER A 189 -3.43 13.08 16.83
CA SER A 189 -3.51 11.78 16.15
C SER A 189 -4.66 10.92 16.67
N ILE A 190 -5.33 10.22 15.75
CA ILE A 190 -6.38 9.24 16.05
C ILE A 190 -5.79 7.84 15.94
N LEU A 191 -5.37 7.31 17.07
CA LEU A 191 -4.74 5.99 17.18
C LEU A 191 -5.75 4.82 17.07
N PRO A 192 -6.91 4.83 17.77
CA PRO A 192 -7.82 3.70 17.74
C PRO A 192 -8.46 3.50 16.36
N ARG A 193 -8.64 2.23 15.98
CA ARG A 193 -9.27 1.85 14.72
C ARG A 193 -10.75 1.55 14.93
N GLN A 194 -11.52 1.62 13.85
CA GLN A 194 -12.98 1.45 13.85
C GLN A 194 -13.41 0.11 14.46
N SER A 195 -12.66 -0.96 14.21
CA SER A 195 -12.86 -2.29 14.79
C SER A 195 -11.58 -3.11 14.67
N GLY A 196 -11.52 -4.29 15.30
CA GLY A 196 -10.37 -5.20 15.21
C GLY A 196 -10.13 -5.80 13.82
N VAL A 197 -10.98 -5.53 12.84
CA VAL A 197 -10.87 -6.01 11.45
C VAL A 197 -10.89 -4.87 10.42
N SER A 198 -10.85 -3.61 10.87
CA SER A 198 -10.91 -2.43 10.01
C SER A 198 -9.76 -1.50 10.31
N ASP A 199 -8.94 -1.21 9.29
CA ASP A 199 -7.88 -0.21 9.37
C ASP A 199 -8.39 1.21 9.18
N ARG A 200 -9.68 1.52 9.40
CA ARG A 200 -10.17 2.91 9.39
C ARG A 200 -10.05 3.54 10.77
N PRO A 201 -9.84 4.86 10.89
CA PRO A 201 -9.82 5.51 12.19
C PRO A 201 -11.19 5.39 12.88
N MET A 202 -11.17 5.26 14.20
CA MET A 202 -12.39 5.29 15.01
C MET A 202 -13.00 6.70 14.99
N ALA A 203 -14.30 6.78 14.70
CA ALA A 203 -15.05 8.03 14.81
C ALA A 203 -15.21 8.43 16.28
N GLN A 204 -15.15 9.73 16.58
CA GLN A 204 -15.34 10.28 17.93
C GLN A 204 -14.33 9.75 18.97
N ALA A 205 -13.14 9.35 18.52
CA ALA A 205 -12.05 8.93 19.40
C ALA A 205 -11.43 10.11 20.15
N ILE A 206 -10.83 9.81 21.31
CA ILE A 206 -9.98 10.76 22.04
C ILE A 206 -8.68 10.91 21.24
N ALA A 207 -8.40 12.14 20.80
CA ALA A 207 -7.17 12.45 20.11
C ALA A 207 -5.97 12.36 21.05
N PHE A 208 -4.84 11.86 20.53
CA PHE A 208 -3.61 11.76 21.29
C PHE A 208 -3.10 13.16 21.70
N GLN A 209 -2.63 13.28 22.93
CA GLN A 209 -1.98 14.49 23.43
C GLN A 209 -0.72 14.08 24.19
N SER A 210 0.42 14.67 23.81
CA SER A 210 1.70 14.46 24.46
C SER A 210 1.68 15.00 25.89
N PRO A 211 2.26 14.25 26.85
CA PRO A 211 2.64 14.83 28.13
C PRO A 211 3.68 15.96 27.91
N PRO A 212 3.64 17.06 28.70
CA PRO A 212 4.54 18.19 28.51
C PRO A 212 6.03 17.82 28.55
N GLN A 213 6.41 16.86 29.40
CA GLN A 213 7.79 16.40 29.57
C GLN A 213 8.37 15.64 28.37
N PHE A 214 7.53 15.16 27.46
CA PHE A 214 7.94 14.44 26.24
C PHE A 214 7.53 15.19 24.97
N GLU A 215 6.95 16.38 25.11
CA GLU A 215 6.50 17.16 23.96
C GLU A 215 7.70 17.82 23.28
N ILE A 216 7.83 17.54 21.98
CA ILE A 216 8.83 18.12 21.10
C ILE A 216 8.16 18.72 19.87
N GLU A 217 8.90 19.55 19.14
CA GLU A 217 8.42 20.20 17.93
C GLU A 217 9.32 19.88 16.72
N PHE A 218 8.68 19.55 15.60
CA PHE A 218 9.31 19.41 14.28
C PHE A 218 8.85 20.55 13.37
N LYS A 219 9.82 21.15 12.68
CA LYS A 219 9.55 22.05 11.55
C LYS A 219 9.69 21.24 10.27
N LEU A 220 8.64 21.24 9.46
CA LEU A 220 8.53 20.39 8.28
C LEU A 220 8.79 21.18 6.97
N PRO A 221 9.19 20.50 5.88
CA PRO A 221 9.40 21.13 4.58
C PRO A 221 8.16 21.84 4.02
N SER A 222 6.95 21.36 4.36
CA SER A 222 5.69 22.05 4.04
C SER A 222 5.50 23.39 4.76
N GLY A 223 6.34 23.72 5.74
CA GLY A 223 6.21 24.89 6.60
C GLY A 223 5.35 24.65 7.85
N LYS A 224 4.81 23.45 8.04
CA LYS A 224 4.08 23.07 9.25
C LYS A 224 5.04 22.98 10.45
N LEU A 225 4.52 23.37 11.62
CA LEU A 225 5.11 23.06 12.92
C LEU A 225 4.27 21.96 13.57
N MET A 226 4.90 20.84 13.86
CA MET A 226 4.25 19.66 14.42
C MET A 226 4.73 19.41 15.84
N LYS A 227 3.81 19.50 16.79
CA LYS A 227 4.04 19.15 18.20
C LYS A 227 3.53 17.75 18.51
N GLY A 228 4.22 17.05 19.39
CA GLY A 228 3.84 15.70 19.78
C GLY A 228 4.86 15.05 20.68
N MET A 229 4.62 13.78 21.02
CA MET A 229 5.47 13.02 21.92
C MET A 229 6.68 12.48 21.15
N GLY A 230 7.88 12.85 21.57
CA GLY A 230 9.13 12.23 21.13
C GLY A 230 9.51 11.07 22.04
N ILE A 231 9.76 9.90 21.47
CA ILE A 231 10.25 8.73 22.21
C ILE A 231 11.75 8.60 21.98
N PRO A 232 12.60 8.80 23.01
CA PRO A 232 14.05 8.73 22.86
C PRO A 232 14.54 7.29 22.68
N GLU A 233 15.76 7.14 22.18
CA GLU A 233 16.51 5.89 22.23
C GLU A 233 16.62 5.35 23.67
N GLY A 234 16.64 4.02 23.80
CA GLY A 234 16.68 3.31 25.08
C GLY A 234 15.40 2.54 25.38
N ILE A 235 15.13 2.32 26.66
CA ILE A 235 13.98 1.52 27.11
C ILE A 235 12.85 2.47 27.53
N THR A 236 11.74 2.44 26.79
CA THR A 236 10.50 3.15 27.13
C THR A 236 9.44 2.17 27.59
N LEU A 237 8.91 2.36 28.80
CA LEU A 237 7.84 1.54 29.36
C LEU A 237 6.48 2.23 29.26
N ILE A 238 5.52 1.62 28.56
CA ILE A 238 4.14 2.09 28.48
C ILE A 238 3.30 1.34 29.52
N VAL A 239 3.04 1.98 30.66
CA VAL A 239 2.34 1.37 31.80
C VAL A 239 0.94 1.96 31.94
N VAL A 240 -0.07 1.14 31.64
CA VAL A 240 -1.49 1.49 31.85
C VAL A 240 -2.28 0.21 32.13
N GLY A 241 -3.39 0.36 32.86
CA GLY A 241 -4.34 -0.73 33.13
C GLY A 241 -4.90 -1.37 31.85
N GLY A 242 -5.63 -2.48 32.00
CA GLY A 242 -6.33 -3.13 30.89
C GLY A 242 -7.33 -2.17 30.23
N TYR A 243 -7.42 -2.19 28.89
CA TYR A 243 -8.35 -1.37 28.10
C TYR A 243 -8.13 0.16 28.14
N HIS A 244 -6.97 0.63 28.60
CA HIS A 244 -6.62 2.07 28.60
C HIS A 244 -5.70 2.49 27.44
N GLY A 245 -5.79 1.84 26.27
CA GLY A 245 -5.12 2.30 25.04
C GLY A 245 -3.63 1.93 24.88
N LYS A 246 -3.05 1.12 25.79
CA LYS A 246 -1.64 0.65 25.69
C LYS A 246 -1.36 -0.03 24.34
N SER A 247 -2.15 -1.05 24.00
CA SER A 247 -1.97 -1.78 22.73
C SER A 247 -2.24 -0.88 21.53
N THR A 248 -3.20 0.04 21.64
CA THR A 248 -3.54 1.00 20.59
C THR A 248 -2.37 1.93 20.25
N LEU A 249 -1.66 2.45 21.25
CA LEU A 249 -0.45 3.23 21.03
C LEU A 249 0.65 2.37 20.40
N LEU A 250 0.87 1.17 20.93
CA LEU A 250 1.92 0.28 20.43
C LEU A 250 1.67 -0.18 18.98
N GLU A 251 0.42 -0.46 18.61
CA GLU A 251 0.02 -0.80 17.25
C GLU A 251 0.18 0.39 16.29
N ALA A 252 -0.06 1.63 16.76
CA ALA A 252 0.20 2.81 15.96
C ALA A 252 1.71 3.00 15.71
N LEU A 253 2.55 2.78 16.73
CA LEU A 253 4.01 2.80 16.60
C LEU A 253 4.53 1.67 15.70
N GLU A 254 3.98 0.45 15.82
CA GLU A 254 4.29 -0.68 14.94
C GLU A 254 4.03 -0.33 13.47
N ARG A 255 2.91 0.37 13.20
CA ARG A 255 2.57 0.79 11.84
C ARG A 255 3.31 2.04 11.39
N GLY A 256 3.85 2.85 12.31
CA GLY A 256 4.57 4.10 12.02
C GLY A 256 5.87 3.93 11.21
N VAL A 257 6.32 2.69 11.00
CA VAL A 257 7.39 2.38 10.03
C VAL A 257 6.96 2.69 8.58
N TYR A 258 5.65 2.71 8.31
CA TYR A 258 5.07 3.07 7.02
C TYR A 258 4.53 4.50 7.03
N ASN A 259 4.60 5.14 5.86
CA ASN A 259 3.88 6.39 5.63
C ASN A 259 2.38 6.07 5.41
N HIS A 260 1.50 6.91 5.93
CA HIS A 260 0.05 6.76 5.80
C HIS A 260 -0.56 7.88 4.96
N ILE A 261 -1.74 7.61 4.40
CA ILE A 261 -2.56 8.60 3.70
C ILE A 261 -3.12 9.67 4.65
N ALA A 262 -3.44 10.84 4.10
CA ALA A 262 -4.14 11.89 4.82
C ALA A 262 -5.50 11.39 5.34
N GLY A 263 -5.82 11.70 6.60
CA GLY A 263 -7.07 11.29 7.24
C GLY A 263 -7.06 9.86 7.79
N ASP A 264 -5.92 9.17 7.80
CA ASP A 264 -5.77 7.89 8.49
C ASP A 264 -5.82 8.03 10.02
N GLY A 265 -5.47 9.20 10.54
CA GLY A 265 -5.31 9.50 11.97
C GLY A 265 -3.89 9.24 12.48
N ARG A 266 -3.10 8.43 11.76
CA ARG A 266 -1.71 8.07 12.12
C ARG A 266 -0.68 8.61 11.14
N GLU A 267 -1.07 9.53 10.25
CA GLU A 267 -0.17 10.11 9.23
C GLU A 267 1.03 10.88 9.77
N TYR A 268 1.07 11.19 11.07
CA TYR A 268 2.25 11.73 11.75
C TYR A 268 2.61 10.93 13.01
N VAL A 269 2.29 9.64 13.01
CA VAL A 269 2.83 8.65 13.95
C VAL A 269 3.96 7.94 13.23
N ILE A 270 5.19 8.34 13.51
CA ILE A 270 6.37 7.96 12.73
C ILE A 270 7.32 7.19 13.64
N THR A 271 7.78 6.05 13.18
CA THR A 271 8.75 5.18 13.86
C THR A 271 9.93 4.95 12.92
N ASN A 272 11.10 4.68 13.48
CA ASN A 272 12.27 4.26 12.71
C ASN A 272 11.95 3.05 11.81
N GLN A 273 12.50 3.06 10.60
CA GLN A 273 12.18 2.08 9.54
C GLN A 273 12.58 0.64 9.89
N ASP A 274 13.51 0.46 10.81
CA ASP A 274 14.03 -0.83 11.28
C ASP A 274 13.33 -1.37 12.53
N ALA A 275 12.33 -0.64 13.05
CA ALA A 275 11.59 -1.09 14.22
C ALA A 275 10.85 -2.40 13.95
N MET A 276 11.10 -3.40 14.80
CA MET A 276 10.49 -4.71 14.72
C MET A 276 9.64 -4.98 15.96
N LYS A 277 8.41 -5.44 15.73
CA LYS A 277 7.60 -5.98 16.81
C LYS A 277 7.99 -7.42 17.07
N ILE A 278 8.47 -7.68 18.28
CA ILE A 278 8.76 -9.02 18.76
C ILE A 278 7.57 -9.58 19.54
N ARG A 279 7.29 -10.86 19.34
CA ARG A 279 6.28 -11.65 20.08
C ARG A 279 6.69 -13.11 20.03
N ALA A 280 6.21 -13.90 20.98
CA ALA A 280 6.30 -15.35 20.89
C ALA A 280 5.58 -15.85 19.62
N GLU A 281 6.21 -16.80 18.93
CA GLU A 281 5.75 -17.45 17.71
C GLU A 281 6.00 -18.97 17.82
N ASP A 282 5.26 -19.62 18.72
CA ASP A 282 5.32 -21.07 18.95
C ASP A 282 5.19 -21.86 17.64
N GLY A 283 6.08 -22.83 17.45
CA GLY A 283 6.05 -23.77 16.32
C GLY A 283 6.82 -23.34 15.08
N ARG A 284 7.42 -22.14 15.06
CA ARG A 284 8.28 -21.74 13.94
C ARG A 284 9.56 -22.56 13.87
N SER A 285 10.15 -22.63 12.69
CA SER A 285 11.51 -23.12 12.53
C SER A 285 12.55 -22.02 12.80
N ILE A 286 13.71 -22.44 13.28
CA ILE A 286 14.91 -21.62 13.47
C ILE A 286 16.05 -22.39 12.83
N ASN A 287 16.89 -21.70 12.06
CA ASN A 287 18.03 -22.30 11.38
C ASN A 287 19.27 -21.47 11.66
N ASN A 288 20.21 -22.07 12.39
CA ASN A 288 21.55 -21.56 12.63
C ASN A 288 21.59 -20.13 13.20
N VAL A 289 20.87 -19.90 14.30
CA VAL A 289 20.80 -18.59 14.97
C VAL A 289 21.49 -18.66 16.33
N ASN A 290 22.28 -17.63 16.66
CA ASN A 290 22.84 -17.48 17.99
C ASN A 290 21.78 -16.91 18.95
N ILE A 291 21.25 -17.76 19.83
CA ILE A 291 20.29 -17.40 20.89
C ILE A 291 20.93 -17.36 22.28
N GLN A 292 22.24 -17.61 22.37
CA GLN A 292 22.98 -17.65 23.63
C GLN A 292 22.76 -16.42 24.54
N PRO A 293 22.63 -15.17 24.03
CA PRO A 293 22.38 -14.00 24.87
C PRO A 293 21.08 -14.07 25.71
N PHE A 294 20.13 -14.93 25.34
CA PHE A 294 18.87 -15.13 26.04
C PHE A 294 18.76 -16.52 26.68
N ILE A 295 19.30 -17.55 26.03
CA ILE A 295 19.18 -18.95 26.43
C ILE A 295 20.55 -19.62 26.28
N ASP A 296 21.21 -19.87 27.40
CA ASP A 296 22.57 -20.44 27.40
C ASP A 296 22.56 -21.98 27.46
N HIS A 297 21.65 -22.58 28.24
CA HIS A 297 21.63 -24.03 28.49
C HIS A 297 20.31 -24.67 28.05
N LEU A 298 20.36 -25.54 27.04
CA LEU A 298 19.21 -26.33 26.58
C LEU A 298 19.35 -27.83 26.92
N PRO A 299 18.21 -28.54 27.14
CA PRO A 299 18.21 -29.98 27.27
C PRO A 299 18.87 -30.66 26.07
N GLY A 300 19.65 -31.71 26.33
CA GLY A 300 20.37 -32.43 25.28
C GLY A 300 21.65 -31.74 24.78
N LYS A 301 22.14 -30.71 25.48
CA LYS A 301 23.37 -29.96 25.12
C LYS A 301 23.33 -29.41 23.69
N LYS A 302 22.15 -28.95 23.26
CA LYS A 302 22.03 -28.28 21.95
C LYS A 302 22.87 -27.00 21.95
N ASP A 303 23.58 -26.78 20.86
CA ASP A 303 24.38 -25.58 20.65
C ASP A 303 23.48 -24.35 20.49
N THR A 304 23.58 -23.41 21.42
CA THR A 304 22.81 -22.16 21.45
C THR A 304 23.46 -21.05 20.63
N THR A 305 24.72 -21.23 20.20
CA THR A 305 25.41 -20.30 19.28
C THR A 305 25.06 -20.56 17.82
N HIS A 306 24.63 -21.79 17.51
CA HIS A 306 24.19 -22.25 16.20
C HIS A 306 22.83 -22.97 16.27
N PHE A 307 21.89 -22.41 17.04
CA PHE A 307 20.64 -23.08 17.36
C PHE A 307 19.77 -23.31 16.13
N SER A 308 19.29 -24.55 15.98
CA SER A 308 18.37 -24.96 14.92
C SER A 308 17.28 -25.87 15.47
N THR A 309 16.05 -25.64 15.05
CA THR A 309 14.88 -26.47 15.36
C THR A 309 13.79 -26.30 14.30
N GLU A 310 13.01 -27.33 14.04
CA GLU A 310 11.81 -27.22 13.19
C GLU A 310 10.56 -26.81 13.99
N ASN A 311 10.65 -26.79 15.32
CA ASN A 311 9.52 -26.55 16.23
C ASN A 311 10.02 -25.80 17.49
N ALA A 312 10.11 -24.47 17.42
CA ALA A 312 10.52 -23.63 18.55
C ALA A 312 9.39 -23.49 19.59
N SER A 313 9.74 -23.42 20.88
CA SER A 313 8.84 -22.95 21.93
C SER A 313 8.77 -21.43 21.97
N GLY A 314 7.77 -20.85 22.63
CA GLY A 314 7.52 -19.41 22.63
C GLY A 314 8.62 -18.54 23.23
N SER A 315 9.49 -19.12 24.08
CA SER A 315 10.68 -18.43 24.58
C SER A 315 11.89 -18.52 23.64
N THR A 316 11.92 -19.52 22.76
CA THR A 316 13.00 -19.71 21.77
C THR A 316 12.69 -19.11 20.41
N SER A 317 11.40 -18.94 20.07
CA SER A 317 10.88 -18.34 18.83
C SER A 317 11.11 -16.84 18.75
#